data_AF-A0A2N5DL47-F1
#
_entry.id   AF-A0A2N5DL47-F1
#
_cell.length_a   1.000
_cell.length_b   1.000
_cell.length_c   1.000
_cell.angle_alpha   90.00
_cell.angle_beta   90.00
_cell.angle_gamma   90.00
#
_symmetry.space_group_name_H-M   'P 1'
#
loop_
_entity.id
_entity.type
_entity.pdbx_description
1 polymer ?
#
loop_
_entity_poly.entity_id
_entity_poly.type
_entity_poly.pdbx_seq_one_letter_code
_entity_poly.pdbx_strand_id
1 'polypeptide(L)'
;MGRTTSLLIGLLLTLLAIAPAHAEGPFDRWAAVVVAGDFRAHSGGSTEAFDNARRDVSQSLTALGFPAPAQFSTRPRRYPSQGVAASDPKSIQAGLTSAAAASSAGCLVYITSHGAPEGVVMGDKVLRPQRLAAIVDGACPGRPSIVVVSACFSGVFVPALERDDRMILTAARPDRTSFGCGESDRYPYFDDCFLAEIGKARDFVALGRAVQACVARKEVDTGMTPPSEPQMWIGPELRPLLPLYAFAKARKPAPPPAASPPPAGN
;
A
#
# COMPACT_ATOMS: atom_id res chain seq x y z
N MET A 1 30.65 66.00 -45.17
CA MET A 1 30.80 65.37 -43.84
C MET A 1 29.44 64.90 -43.37
N GLY A 2 29.04 63.67 -43.72
CA GLY A 2 27.77 63.08 -43.28
C GLY A 2 28.04 61.99 -42.24
N ARG A 3 27.48 62.13 -41.03
CA ARG A 3 27.53 61.12 -39.98
C ARG A 3 26.19 60.41 -39.94
N THR A 4 26.15 59.14 -40.36
CA THR A 4 25.01 58.25 -40.14
C THR A 4 25.24 57.46 -38.85
N THR A 5 24.38 57.70 -37.87
CA THR A 5 24.31 56.95 -36.61
C THR A 5 23.41 55.73 -36.83
N SER A 6 24.00 54.53 -36.90
CA SER A 6 23.23 53.28 -36.89
C SER A 6 22.97 52.86 -35.45
N LEU A 7 21.70 52.87 -35.02
CA LEU A 7 21.25 52.20 -33.80
C LEU A 7 21.15 50.69 -34.05
N LEU A 8 21.96 49.90 -33.34
CA LEU A 8 21.81 48.46 -33.24
C LEU A 8 20.84 48.13 -32.10
N ILE A 9 19.62 47.71 -32.45
CA ILE A 9 18.66 47.13 -31.50
C ILE A 9 19.03 45.64 -31.35
N GLY A 10 19.67 45.30 -30.23
CA GLY A 10 19.95 43.92 -29.86
C GLY A 10 18.69 43.23 -29.35
N LEU A 11 18.18 42.27 -30.11
CA LEU A 11 17.07 41.41 -29.71
C LEU A 11 17.59 40.34 -28.72
N LEU A 12 17.38 40.55 -27.42
CA LEU A 12 17.74 39.59 -26.38
C LEU A 12 16.66 38.49 -26.31
N LEU A 13 16.88 37.36 -26.98
CA LEU A 13 16.04 36.16 -26.83
C LEU A 13 16.37 35.47 -25.49
N THR A 14 15.53 35.66 -24.49
CA THR A 14 15.54 34.85 -23.27
C THR A 14 15.01 33.46 -23.59
N LEU A 15 15.91 32.48 -23.71
CA LEU A 15 15.58 31.05 -23.74
C LEU A 15 15.03 30.63 -22.37
N LEU A 16 13.70 30.58 -22.22
CA LEU A 16 13.07 29.86 -21.11
C LEU A 16 13.36 28.36 -21.30
N ALA A 17 14.23 27.81 -20.45
CA ALA A 17 14.39 26.36 -20.35
C ALA A 17 13.09 25.78 -19.78
N ILE A 18 12.22 25.26 -20.64
CA ILE A 18 11.07 24.46 -20.24
C ILE A 18 11.63 23.16 -19.69
N ALA A 19 11.71 23.05 -18.36
CA ALA A 19 12.01 21.78 -17.72
C ALA A 19 10.97 20.75 -18.18
N PRO A 20 11.37 19.50 -18.50
CA PRO A 20 10.41 18.50 -18.94
C PRO A 20 9.42 18.27 -17.80
N ALA A 21 8.13 18.52 -18.06
CA ALA A 21 7.07 18.11 -17.16
C ALA A 21 7.12 16.57 -17.08
N HIS A 22 7.53 16.04 -15.92
CA HIS A 22 7.38 14.62 -15.65
C HIS A 22 5.88 14.32 -15.63
N ALA A 23 5.41 13.48 -16.56
CA ALA A 23 4.02 13.01 -16.53
C ALA A 23 3.80 12.25 -15.21
N GLU A 24 2.80 12.68 -14.43
CA GLU A 24 2.42 12.01 -13.18
C GLU A 24 2.11 10.53 -13.46
N GLY A 25 2.67 9.65 -12.65
CA GLY A 25 2.33 8.25 -12.62
C GLY A 25 0.92 8.02 -12.07
N PRO A 26 0.31 6.85 -12.32
CA PRO A 26 -1.06 6.56 -11.93
C PRO A 26 -1.31 6.62 -10.41
N PHE A 27 -0.26 6.51 -9.60
CA PHE A 27 -0.33 6.47 -8.15
C PHE A 27 0.30 7.67 -7.43
N ASP A 28 0.88 8.63 -8.16
CA ASP A 28 1.65 9.76 -7.58
C ASP A 28 0.80 10.63 -6.63
N ARG A 29 -0.53 10.58 -6.79
CA ARG A 29 -1.51 11.33 -6.00
C ARG A 29 -2.48 10.44 -5.23
N TRP A 30 -2.11 9.19 -4.97
CA TRP A 30 -2.88 8.29 -4.12
C TRP A 30 -2.46 8.41 -2.66
N ALA A 31 -3.43 8.43 -1.76
CA ALA A 31 -3.19 8.26 -0.34
C ALA A 31 -3.03 6.78 -0.01
N ALA A 32 -2.08 6.42 0.83
CA ALA A 32 -1.89 5.03 1.25
C ALA A 32 -1.64 4.92 2.75
N VAL A 33 -2.24 3.92 3.38
CA VAL A 33 -1.92 3.50 4.74
C VAL A 33 -1.64 2.01 4.80
N VAL A 34 -0.66 1.62 5.62
CA VAL A 34 -0.29 0.21 5.85
C VAL A 34 -0.21 -0.08 7.34
N VAL A 35 -0.94 -1.08 7.79
CA VAL A 35 -1.21 -1.35 9.21
C VAL A 35 -0.77 -2.76 9.60
N ALA A 36 0.15 -2.87 10.56
CA ALA A 36 0.39 -4.09 11.32
C ALA A 36 -0.49 -4.09 12.58
N GLY A 37 -1.52 -4.93 12.59
CA GLY A 37 -2.55 -4.94 13.64
C GLY A 37 -2.20 -5.78 14.87
N ASP A 38 -1.19 -6.64 14.78
CA ASP A 38 -0.79 -7.50 15.89
C ASP A 38 0.72 -7.81 15.82
N PHE A 39 1.23 -8.42 16.88
CA PHE A 39 2.62 -8.89 16.97
C PHE A 39 2.76 -10.22 17.70
N ARG A 40 1.66 -10.81 18.15
CA ARG A 40 1.69 -12.13 18.78
C ARG A 40 1.69 -13.19 17.68
N ALA A 41 2.41 -14.28 17.87
CA ALA A 41 2.24 -15.48 17.07
C ALA A 41 1.03 -16.28 17.56
N HIS A 42 0.57 -17.26 16.79
CA HIS A 42 -0.53 -18.15 17.21
C HIS A 42 -0.22 -18.94 18.50
N SER A 43 1.05 -19.11 18.86
CA SER A 43 1.54 -19.72 20.09
C SER A 43 1.45 -18.80 21.32
N GLY A 44 1.18 -17.51 21.12
CA GLY A 44 1.26 -16.48 22.15
C GLY A 44 2.64 -15.82 22.29
N GLY A 45 3.67 -16.34 21.62
CA GLY A 45 4.99 -15.69 21.53
C GLY A 45 4.96 -14.42 20.67
N SER A 46 6.11 -13.76 20.47
CA SER A 46 6.20 -12.60 19.57
C SER A 46 6.56 -13.04 18.16
N THR A 47 5.93 -12.44 17.15
CA THR A 47 6.31 -12.55 15.74
C THR A 47 6.61 -11.17 15.16
N GLU A 48 7.48 -11.11 14.15
CA GLU A 48 7.70 -9.91 13.34
C GLU A 48 6.91 -9.96 12.02
N ALA A 49 6.14 -11.03 11.76
CA ALA A 49 5.51 -11.29 10.46
C ALA A 49 4.67 -10.11 9.95
N PHE A 50 3.83 -9.54 10.81
CA PHE A 50 2.96 -8.40 10.47
C PHE A 50 3.75 -7.10 10.27
N ASP A 51 4.76 -6.83 11.10
CA ASP A 51 5.59 -5.62 10.97
C ASP A 51 6.53 -5.70 9.76
N ASN A 52 7.00 -6.89 9.41
CA ASN A 52 7.73 -7.15 8.17
C ASN A 52 6.84 -6.88 6.96
N ALA A 53 5.62 -7.44 6.96
CA ALA A 53 4.65 -7.21 5.89
C ALA A 53 4.32 -5.71 5.76
N ARG A 54 4.03 -5.01 6.88
CA ARG A 54 3.82 -3.55 6.88
C ARG A 54 4.95 -2.80 6.19
N ARG A 55 6.20 -3.05 6.61
CA ARG A 55 7.38 -2.37 6.09
C ARG A 55 7.55 -2.63 4.59
N ASP A 56 7.51 -3.89 4.19
CA ASP A 56 7.88 -4.29 2.83
C ASP A 56 6.76 -4.03 1.82
N VAL A 57 5.50 -4.08 2.25
CA VAL A 57 4.36 -3.61 1.45
C VAL A 57 4.47 -2.10 1.24
N SER A 58 4.80 -1.33 2.29
CA SER A 58 4.96 0.12 2.17
C SER A 58 6.08 0.49 1.18
N GLN A 59 7.21 -0.20 1.25
CA GLN A 59 8.31 -0.05 0.28
C GLN A 59 7.87 -0.41 -1.14
N SER A 60 7.13 -1.51 -1.30
CA SER A 60 6.62 -1.94 -2.61
C SER A 60 5.66 -0.91 -3.21
N LEU A 61 4.76 -0.33 -2.40
CA LEU A 61 3.85 0.73 -2.85
C LEU A 61 4.62 1.99 -3.26
N THR A 62 5.62 2.42 -2.48
CA THR A 62 6.48 3.55 -2.88
C THR A 62 7.21 3.25 -4.19
N ALA A 63 7.70 2.02 -4.39
CA ALA A 63 8.33 1.61 -5.65
C ALA A 63 7.38 1.62 -6.86
N LEU A 64 6.07 1.48 -6.62
CA LEU A 64 5.02 1.63 -7.64
C LEU A 64 4.62 3.10 -7.93
N GLY A 65 5.17 4.07 -7.18
CA GLY A 65 4.91 5.50 -7.38
C GLY A 65 3.97 6.13 -6.35
N PHE A 66 3.49 5.39 -5.36
CA PHE A 66 2.71 6.00 -4.28
C PHE A 66 3.58 6.98 -3.47
N PRO A 67 3.05 8.13 -3.03
CA PRO A 67 3.58 8.84 -1.87
C PRO A 67 3.83 7.88 -0.71
N ALA A 68 4.85 8.16 0.12
CA ALA A 68 5.23 7.29 1.24
C ALA A 68 3.99 6.98 2.11
N PRO A 69 3.58 5.70 2.25
CA PRO A 69 2.40 5.35 3.02
C PRO A 69 2.52 5.72 4.49
N ALA A 70 1.41 6.18 5.10
CA ALA A 70 1.36 6.30 6.55
C ALA A 70 1.32 4.90 7.18
N GLN A 71 2.20 4.64 8.13
CA GLN A 71 2.42 3.30 8.66
C GLN A 71 2.03 3.19 10.13
N PHE A 72 1.44 2.05 10.49
CA PHE A 72 0.92 1.81 11.83
C PHE A 72 1.39 0.45 12.36
N SER A 73 1.78 0.41 13.63
CA SER A 73 2.13 -0.82 14.34
C SER A 73 1.56 -0.79 15.76
N THR A 74 1.31 -1.97 16.33
CA THR A 74 1.04 -2.13 17.76
C THR A 74 2.30 -1.92 18.62
N ARG A 75 3.48 -1.88 17.99
CA ARG A 75 4.78 -1.67 18.65
C ARG A 75 5.55 -0.46 18.06
N PRO A 76 4.96 0.74 17.98
CA PRO A 76 5.56 1.87 17.25
C PRO A 76 6.92 2.29 17.83
N ARG A 77 7.12 2.13 19.15
CA ARG A 77 8.38 2.44 19.84
C ARG A 77 9.57 1.59 19.39
N ARG A 78 9.33 0.45 18.72
CA ARG A 78 10.38 -0.40 18.14
C ARG A 78 10.98 0.20 16.88
N TYR A 79 10.31 1.18 16.25
CA TYR A 79 10.69 1.77 14.97
C TYR A 79 10.76 3.32 15.02
N PRO A 80 11.56 3.91 15.93
CA PRO A 80 11.56 5.36 16.17
C PRO A 80 11.98 6.19 14.95
N SER A 81 12.79 5.64 14.05
CA SER A 81 13.25 6.31 12.83
C SER A 81 12.31 6.16 11.62
N GLN A 82 11.24 5.36 11.74
CA GLN A 82 10.35 5.02 10.62
C GLN A 82 9.02 5.80 10.63
N GLY A 83 8.79 6.70 11.59
CA GLY A 83 7.56 7.49 11.67
C GLY A 83 6.28 6.66 11.86
N VAL A 84 6.39 5.50 12.51
CA VAL A 84 5.28 4.56 12.68
C VAL A 84 4.38 5.00 13.82
N ALA A 85 3.09 5.17 13.55
CA ALA A 85 2.07 5.51 14.55
C ALA A 85 1.44 4.25 15.17
N ALA A 86 0.62 4.42 16.21
CA ALA A 86 -0.05 3.31 16.88
C ALA A 86 -1.16 2.71 16.02
N SER A 87 -1.24 1.38 15.96
CA SER A 87 -2.33 0.65 15.30
C SER A 87 -3.60 0.68 16.13
N ASP A 88 -4.33 1.80 16.04
CA ASP A 88 -5.67 1.95 16.58
C ASP A 88 -6.59 2.67 15.57
N PRO A 89 -7.93 2.48 15.66
CA PRO A 89 -8.85 3.03 14.67
C PRO A 89 -8.81 4.56 14.53
N LYS A 90 -8.46 5.30 15.59
CA LYS A 90 -8.40 6.77 15.55
C LYS A 90 -7.15 7.23 14.82
N SER A 91 -6.00 6.62 15.14
CA SER A 91 -4.72 6.91 14.48
C SER A 91 -4.77 6.56 12.99
N ILE A 92 -5.32 5.39 12.64
CA ILE A 92 -5.50 4.95 11.25
C ILE A 92 -6.39 5.92 10.49
N GLN A 93 -7.53 6.31 11.07
CA GLN A 93 -8.42 7.30 10.47
C GLN A 93 -7.69 8.63 10.23
N ALA A 94 -7.01 9.16 11.24
CA ALA A 94 -6.30 10.43 11.14
C ALA A 94 -5.22 10.40 10.06
N GLY A 95 -4.44 9.32 9.97
CA GLY A 95 -3.40 9.20 8.94
C GLY A 95 -3.96 9.03 7.54
N LEU A 96 -5.03 8.23 7.35
CA LEU A 96 -5.68 8.13 6.04
C LEU A 96 -6.30 9.47 5.62
N THR A 97 -6.98 10.17 6.53
CA THR A 97 -7.53 11.52 6.26
C THR A 97 -6.43 12.51 5.92
N SER A 98 -5.32 12.53 6.66
CA SER A 98 -4.19 13.42 6.38
C SER A 98 -3.55 13.12 5.03
N ALA A 99 -3.32 11.85 4.71
CA ALA A 99 -2.77 11.44 3.41
C ALA A 99 -3.73 11.79 2.27
N ALA A 100 -5.04 11.55 2.45
CA ALA A 100 -6.08 11.84 1.46
C ALA A 100 -6.33 13.34 1.24
N ALA A 101 -5.98 14.19 2.22
CA ALA A 101 -5.97 15.64 2.07
C ALA A 101 -4.77 16.12 1.23
N ALA A 102 -3.62 15.44 1.35
CA ALA A 102 -2.42 15.73 0.56
C ALA A 102 -2.46 15.12 -0.85
N SER A 103 -3.31 14.11 -1.07
CA SER A 103 -3.35 13.29 -2.30
C SER A 103 -4.79 12.94 -2.67
N SER A 104 -5.28 13.55 -3.75
CA SER A 104 -6.71 13.55 -4.07
C SER A 104 -7.16 12.53 -5.13
N ALA A 105 -6.27 11.71 -5.70
CA ALA A 105 -6.62 10.84 -6.82
C ALA A 105 -7.29 9.51 -6.41
N GLY A 106 -6.92 8.96 -5.26
CA GLY A 106 -7.44 7.67 -4.79
C GLY A 106 -6.86 7.29 -3.44
N CYS A 107 -7.30 6.15 -2.90
CA CYS A 107 -6.88 5.67 -1.60
C CYS A 107 -6.55 4.18 -1.56
N LEU A 108 -5.53 3.81 -0.80
CA LEU A 108 -5.19 2.43 -0.52
C LEU A 108 -5.09 2.21 0.99
N VAL A 109 -5.77 1.16 1.47
CA VAL A 109 -5.65 0.68 2.84
C VAL A 109 -5.16 -0.76 2.78
N TYR A 110 -4.04 -1.04 3.44
CA TYR A 110 -3.52 -2.39 3.60
C TYR A 110 -3.44 -2.74 5.09
N ILE A 111 -4.09 -3.81 5.51
CA ILE A 111 -4.05 -4.30 6.89
C ILE A 111 -3.50 -5.71 6.90
N THR A 112 -2.54 -5.97 7.77
CA THR A 112 -2.00 -7.31 8.06
C THR A 112 -2.07 -7.56 9.56
N SER A 113 -2.78 -8.62 9.98
CA SER A 113 -3.04 -8.91 11.39
C SER A 113 -3.60 -10.33 11.60
N HIS A 114 -3.80 -10.70 12.86
CA HIS A 114 -4.75 -11.74 13.21
C HIS A 114 -6.19 -11.31 12.88
N GLY A 115 -7.07 -12.30 12.72
CA GLY A 115 -8.49 -12.09 12.50
C GLY A 115 -9.35 -12.92 13.43
N ALA A 116 -10.53 -12.39 13.70
CA ALA A 116 -11.62 -13.04 14.40
C ALA A 116 -12.89 -12.89 13.55
N PRO A 117 -13.95 -13.69 13.79
CA PRO A 117 -15.21 -13.55 13.06
C PRO A 117 -15.79 -12.13 13.09
N GLU A 118 -15.49 -11.33 14.12
CA GLU A 118 -15.97 -9.96 14.26
C GLU A 118 -15.13 -8.92 13.50
N GLY A 119 -13.91 -9.26 13.06
CA GLY A 119 -13.00 -8.32 12.38
C GLY A 119 -11.51 -8.63 12.58
N VAL A 120 -10.66 -7.63 12.35
CA VAL A 120 -9.21 -7.78 12.51
C VAL A 120 -8.76 -7.37 13.91
N VAL A 121 -7.82 -8.12 14.47
CA VAL A 121 -7.19 -7.79 15.74
C VAL A 121 -6.35 -6.52 15.59
N MET A 122 -6.42 -5.64 16.57
CA MET A 122 -5.66 -4.39 16.70
C MET A 122 -5.17 -4.30 18.15
N GLY A 123 -4.05 -4.98 18.44
CA GLY A 123 -3.56 -5.14 19.81
C GLY A 123 -4.59 -5.86 20.69
N ASP A 124 -5.11 -5.18 21.70
CA ASP A 124 -6.12 -5.69 22.63
C ASP A 124 -7.58 -5.49 22.15
N LYS A 125 -7.77 -4.91 20.96
CA LYS A 125 -9.08 -4.57 20.39
C LYS A 125 -9.32 -5.28 19.06
N VAL A 126 -10.55 -5.15 18.55
CA VAL A 126 -10.93 -5.60 17.21
C VAL A 126 -11.44 -4.42 16.40
N LEU A 127 -10.88 -4.20 15.22
CA LEU A 127 -11.42 -3.29 14.21
C LEU A 127 -12.48 -4.04 13.41
N ARG A 128 -13.74 -3.63 13.57
CA ARG A 128 -14.90 -4.24 12.89
C ARG A 128 -15.09 -3.73 11.46
N PRO A 129 -15.75 -4.51 10.58
CA PRO A 129 -16.04 -4.13 9.19
C PRO A 129 -16.66 -2.75 9.00
N GLN A 130 -17.73 -2.43 9.76
CA GLN A 130 -18.44 -1.15 9.63
C GLN A 130 -17.56 0.04 10.00
N ARG A 131 -16.64 -0.15 10.96
CA ARG A 131 -15.72 0.90 11.36
C ARG A 131 -14.66 1.15 10.30
N LEU A 132 -14.12 0.09 9.68
CA LEU A 132 -13.19 0.25 8.56
C LEU A 132 -13.86 0.92 7.36
N ALA A 133 -15.08 0.51 7.03
CA ALA A 133 -15.87 1.15 5.97
C ALA A 133 -16.05 2.65 6.22
N ALA A 134 -16.46 3.04 7.43
CA ALA A 134 -16.59 4.46 7.80
C ALA A 134 -15.26 5.25 7.71
N ILE A 135 -14.12 4.61 8.03
CA ILE A 135 -12.80 5.23 7.90
C ILE A 135 -12.48 5.51 6.43
N VAL A 136 -12.68 4.51 5.55
CA VAL A 136 -12.40 4.67 4.11
C VAL A 136 -13.37 5.64 3.47
N ASP A 137 -14.67 5.51 3.72
CA ASP A 137 -15.72 6.37 3.15
C ASP A 137 -15.53 7.83 3.56
N GLY A 138 -15.18 8.09 4.83
CA GLY A 138 -14.95 9.44 5.34
C GLY A 138 -13.66 10.07 4.82
N ALA A 139 -12.61 9.29 4.64
CA ALA A 139 -11.34 9.81 4.14
C ALA A 139 -11.30 9.92 2.62
N CYS A 140 -12.05 9.08 1.89
CA CYS A 140 -11.93 8.87 0.45
C CYS A 140 -13.27 8.89 -0.30
N PRO A 141 -14.14 9.90 -0.08
CA PRO A 141 -15.47 9.91 -0.68
C PRO A 141 -15.42 10.10 -2.20
N GLY A 142 -16.14 9.24 -2.95
CA GLY A 142 -16.29 9.33 -4.40
C GLY A 142 -14.99 9.20 -5.19
N ARG A 143 -14.04 8.41 -4.66
CA ARG A 143 -12.70 8.25 -5.23
C ARG A 143 -12.34 6.77 -5.30
N PRO A 144 -11.63 6.34 -6.35
CA PRO A 144 -11.06 5.00 -6.43
C PRO A 144 -10.38 4.58 -5.13
N SER A 145 -10.79 3.45 -4.58
CA SER A 145 -10.21 2.91 -3.36
C SER A 145 -9.85 1.44 -3.48
N ILE A 146 -8.74 1.05 -2.87
CA ILE A 146 -8.27 -0.34 -2.80
C ILE A 146 -8.10 -0.70 -1.33
N VAL A 147 -8.80 -1.73 -0.87
CA VAL A 147 -8.74 -2.20 0.52
C VAL A 147 -8.26 -3.64 0.53
N VAL A 148 -7.10 -3.87 1.15
CA VAL A 148 -6.50 -5.19 1.31
C VAL A 148 -6.51 -5.57 2.79
N VAL A 149 -7.09 -6.72 3.12
CA VAL A 149 -7.20 -7.23 4.49
C VAL A 149 -6.59 -8.63 4.58
N SER A 150 -5.34 -8.68 5.05
CA SER A 150 -4.60 -9.91 5.35
C SER A 150 -4.86 -10.35 6.80
N ALA A 151 -5.87 -11.21 6.98
CA ALA A 151 -6.24 -11.80 8.26
C ALA A 151 -7.15 -13.04 8.10
N CYS A 152 -7.24 -13.86 9.15
CA CYS A 152 -8.27 -14.89 9.26
C CYS A 152 -9.67 -14.26 9.17
N PHE A 153 -10.64 -14.97 8.58
CA PHE A 153 -12.03 -14.53 8.45
C PHE A 153 -12.19 -13.20 7.69
N SER A 154 -11.15 -12.68 7.02
CA SER A 154 -11.12 -11.34 6.45
C SER A 154 -12.23 -11.08 5.42
N GLY A 155 -12.82 -12.12 4.83
CA GLY A 155 -14.02 -12.02 4.00
C GLY A 155 -15.23 -11.38 4.69
N VAL A 156 -15.29 -11.34 6.03
CA VAL A 156 -16.35 -10.63 6.77
C VAL A 156 -16.37 -9.12 6.50
N PHE A 157 -15.27 -8.57 5.98
CA PHE A 157 -15.19 -7.17 5.61
C PHE A 157 -15.86 -6.84 4.27
N VAL A 158 -16.01 -7.81 3.37
CA VAL A 158 -16.48 -7.56 2.00
C VAL A 158 -17.83 -6.83 2.04
N PRO A 159 -18.91 -7.35 2.66
CA PRO A 159 -20.24 -6.72 2.57
C PRO A 159 -20.30 -5.29 3.11
N ALA A 160 -19.52 -4.96 4.13
CA ALA A 160 -19.49 -3.61 4.70
C ALA A 160 -18.70 -2.62 3.83
N LEU A 161 -17.72 -3.13 3.08
CA LEU A 161 -16.83 -2.32 2.26
C LEU A 161 -17.31 -2.14 0.82
N GLU A 162 -18.21 -2.96 0.29
CA GLU A 162 -18.65 -2.87 -1.12
C GLU A 162 -19.11 -1.45 -1.49
N ARG A 163 -18.46 -0.86 -2.49
CA ARG A 163 -18.76 0.45 -3.09
C ARG A 163 -18.40 0.43 -4.57
N ASP A 164 -19.11 1.19 -5.39
CA ASP A 164 -18.93 1.14 -6.84
C ASP A 164 -17.51 1.54 -7.30
N ASP A 165 -16.86 2.40 -6.52
CA ASP A 165 -15.50 2.93 -6.70
C ASP A 165 -14.42 2.13 -5.95
N ARG A 166 -14.70 0.92 -5.44
CA ARG A 166 -13.78 0.17 -4.57
C ARG A 166 -13.38 -1.20 -5.10
N MET A 167 -12.13 -1.56 -4.87
CA MET A 167 -11.62 -2.92 -4.95
C MET A 167 -11.30 -3.42 -3.54
N ILE A 168 -11.67 -4.67 -3.25
CA ILE A 168 -11.44 -5.32 -1.97
C ILE A 168 -10.70 -6.63 -2.23
N LEU A 169 -9.63 -6.88 -1.48
CA LEU A 169 -8.89 -8.14 -1.50
C LEU A 169 -8.75 -8.66 -0.07
N THR A 170 -9.18 -9.88 0.18
CA THR A 170 -9.12 -10.50 1.52
C THR A 170 -8.30 -11.78 1.48
N ALA A 171 -7.55 -12.05 2.56
CA ALA A 171 -6.72 -13.25 2.65
C ALA A 171 -7.49 -14.54 2.86
N ALA A 172 -8.75 -14.46 3.30
CA ALA A 172 -9.59 -15.62 3.51
C ALA A 172 -11.06 -15.29 3.27
N ARG A 173 -11.85 -16.33 3.07
CA ARG A 173 -13.30 -16.32 3.21
C ARG A 173 -13.76 -15.90 4.62
N PRO A 174 -15.03 -15.47 4.78
CA PRO A 174 -15.58 -15.06 6.08
C PRO A 174 -15.64 -16.20 7.12
N ASP A 175 -15.61 -17.46 6.68
CA ASP A 175 -15.71 -18.67 7.51
C ASP A 175 -14.41 -19.51 7.50
N ARG A 176 -13.29 -18.94 7.04
CA ARG A 176 -12.00 -19.62 6.91
C ARG A 176 -10.88 -18.85 7.60
N THR A 177 -9.88 -19.59 8.09
CA THR A 177 -8.62 -19.02 8.57
C THR A 177 -7.67 -18.73 7.40
N SER A 178 -6.73 -17.80 7.60
CA SER A 178 -5.52 -17.67 6.77
C SER A 178 -4.32 -18.26 7.53
N PHE A 179 -3.17 -18.40 6.87
CA PHE A 179 -2.01 -19.15 7.40
C PHE A 179 -0.70 -18.33 7.41
N GLY A 180 0.30 -18.84 8.13
CA GLY A 180 1.66 -18.25 8.18
C GLY A 180 1.89 -17.20 9.27
N CYS A 181 1.20 -17.29 10.41
CA CYS A 181 1.35 -16.35 11.53
C CYS A 181 2.14 -16.92 12.73
N GLY A 182 3.06 -17.85 12.48
CA GLY A 182 3.98 -18.41 13.47
C GLY A 182 5.12 -17.47 13.88
N GLU A 183 5.86 -17.87 14.91
CA GLU A 183 7.02 -17.09 15.41
C GLU A 183 8.18 -17.04 14.41
N SER A 184 8.39 -18.12 13.66
CA SER A 184 9.46 -18.23 12.65
C SER A 184 9.06 -17.70 11.27
N ASP A 185 7.78 -17.36 11.08
CA ASP A 185 7.30 -16.89 9.78
C ASP A 185 7.79 -15.47 9.51
N ARG A 186 8.38 -15.27 8.33
CA ARG A 186 8.77 -13.93 7.89
C ARG A 186 7.56 -13.06 7.56
N TYR A 187 6.53 -13.67 6.97
CA TYR A 187 5.25 -13.05 6.58
C TYR A 187 4.13 -14.10 6.66
N PRO A 188 2.87 -13.68 6.89
CA PRO A 188 1.70 -14.50 6.57
C PRO A 188 1.68 -14.91 5.10
N TYR A 189 1.06 -16.05 4.79
CA TYR A 189 1.08 -16.62 3.44
C TYR A 189 0.54 -15.66 2.38
N PHE A 190 -0.54 -14.96 2.70
CA PHE A 190 -1.13 -13.97 1.81
C PHE A 190 -0.17 -12.80 1.57
N ASP A 191 0.45 -12.26 2.63
CA ASP A 191 1.40 -11.15 2.53
C ASP A 191 2.66 -11.55 1.75
N ASP A 192 3.17 -12.76 1.97
CA ASP A 192 4.29 -13.34 1.21
C ASP A 192 3.95 -13.43 -0.29
N CYS A 193 2.76 -13.94 -0.62
CA CYS A 193 2.28 -14.02 -1.99
C CYS A 193 2.04 -12.63 -2.60
N PHE A 194 1.51 -11.67 -1.85
CA PHE A 194 1.35 -10.29 -2.30
C PHE A 194 2.70 -9.67 -2.67
N LEU A 195 3.70 -9.79 -1.80
CA LEU A 195 5.06 -9.28 -2.02
C LEU A 195 5.79 -10.02 -3.15
N ALA A 196 5.56 -11.32 -3.31
CA ALA A 196 6.16 -12.11 -4.38
C ALA A 196 5.59 -11.74 -5.77
N GLU A 197 4.34 -11.29 -5.84
CA GLU A 197 3.64 -11.05 -7.11
C GLU A 197 3.53 -9.57 -7.49
N ILE A 198 3.62 -8.62 -6.55
CA ILE A 198 3.43 -7.18 -6.81
C ILE A 198 4.41 -6.61 -7.85
N GLY A 199 5.65 -7.09 -7.88
CA GLY A 199 6.64 -6.68 -8.89
C GLY A 199 6.49 -7.33 -10.27
N LYS A 200 5.64 -8.36 -10.38
CA LYS A 200 5.39 -9.13 -11.62
C LYS A 200 4.06 -8.76 -12.27
N ALA A 201 3.07 -8.40 -11.45
CA ALA A 201 1.76 -8.01 -11.91
C ALA A 201 1.79 -6.68 -12.68
N ARG A 202 0.86 -6.53 -13.62
CA ARG A 202 0.72 -5.31 -14.43
C ARG A 202 -0.23 -4.27 -13.84
N ASP A 203 -1.16 -4.71 -12.99
CA ASP A 203 -2.23 -3.92 -12.37
C ASP A 203 -2.74 -4.68 -11.12
N PHE A 204 -3.57 -4.03 -10.30
CA PHE A 204 -4.10 -4.64 -9.08
C PHE A 204 -5.02 -5.85 -9.33
N VAL A 205 -5.71 -5.92 -10.48
CA VAL A 205 -6.59 -7.06 -10.81
C VAL A 205 -5.75 -8.30 -11.12
N ALA A 206 -4.69 -8.13 -11.90
CA ALA A 206 -3.71 -9.17 -12.17
C ALA A 206 -2.99 -9.59 -10.88
N LEU A 207 -2.65 -8.64 -10.02
CA LEU A 207 -2.06 -8.92 -8.70
C LEU A 207 -3.00 -9.77 -7.85
N GLY A 208 -4.27 -9.39 -7.70
CA GLY A 208 -5.24 -10.14 -6.89
C GLY A 208 -5.39 -11.60 -7.35
N ARG A 209 -5.48 -11.83 -8.67
CA ARG A 209 -5.53 -13.19 -9.23
C ARG A 209 -4.24 -13.98 -9.00
N ALA A 210 -3.08 -13.33 -9.16
CA ALA A 210 -1.78 -13.96 -8.92
C ALA A 210 -1.60 -14.34 -7.44
N VAL A 211 -2.04 -13.47 -6.53
CA VAL A 211 -2.03 -13.75 -5.08
C VAL A 211 -2.95 -14.91 -4.73
N GLN A 212 -4.18 -14.95 -5.27
CA GLN A 212 -5.09 -16.09 -5.09
C GLN A 212 -4.45 -17.41 -5.51
N ALA A 213 -3.85 -17.45 -6.70
CA ALA A 213 -3.18 -18.65 -7.20
C ALA A 213 -1.94 -19.03 -6.37
N CYS A 214 -1.16 -18.04 -5.94
CA CYS A 214 0.01 -18.25 -5.09
C CYS A 214 -0.38 -18.83 -3.73
N VAL A 215 -1.41 -18.28 -3.07
CA VAL A 215 -1.88 -18.76 -1.76
C VAL A 215 -2.40 -20.19 -1.88
N ALA A 216 -3.26 -20.46 -2.87
CA ALA A 216 -3.81 -21.81 -3.08
C ALA A 216 -2.69 -22.85 -3.27
N ARG A 217 -1.67 -22.54 -4.07
CA ARG A 217 -0.50 -23.42 -4.25
C ARG A 217 0.25 -23.60 -2.94
N LYS A 218 0.55 -22.51 -2.22
CA LYS A 218 1.32 -22.56 -0.97
C LYS A 218 0.59 -23.38 0.10
N GLU A 219 -0.72 -23.28 0.20
CA GLU A 219 -1.54 -24.07 1.11
C GLU A 219 -1.50 -25.56 0.77
N VAL A 220 -1.60 -25.92 -0.50
CA VAL A 220 -1.44 -27.31 -0.96
C VAL A 220 -0.04 -27.83 -0.64
N ASP A 221 1.00 -27.09 -0.99
CA ASP A 221 2.40 -27.48 -0.80
C ASP A 221 2.76 -27.68 0.68
N THR A 222 2.06 -26.98 1.59
CA THR A 222 2.29 -27.05 3.04
C THR A 222 1.23 -27.83 3.80
N GLY A 223 0.27 -28.47 3.10
CA GLY A 223 -0.76 -29.31 3.70
C GLY A 223 -1.80 -28.55 4.53
N MET A 224 -1.97 -27.25 4.31
CA MET A 224 -2.93 -26.42 5.04
C MET A 224 -4.35 -26.69 4.56
N THR A 225 -5.26 -26.96 5.49
CA THR A 225 -6.65 -27.30 5.20
C THR A 225 -7.58 -26.91 6.36
N PRO A 226 -8.84 -26.48 6.09
CA PRO A 226 -9.40 -26.16 4.77
C PRO A 226 -8.72 -24.93 4.12
N PRO A 227 -8.74 -24.79 2.79
CA PRO A 227 -8.10 -23.66 2.11
C PRO A 227 -8.71 -22.33 2.56
N SER A 228 -7.89 -21.27 2.58
CA SER A 228 -8.35 -19.95 3.00
C SER A 228 -9.31 -19.31 2.00
N GLU A 229 -9.17 -19.65 0.71
CA GLU A 229 -9.94 -19.11 -0.42
C GLU A 229 -9.95 -17.56 -0.43
N PRO A 230 -8.80 -16.89 -0.70
CA PRO A 230 -8.73 -15.44 -0.73
C PRO A 230 -9.75 -14.84 -1.70
N GLN A 231 -10.42 -13.75 -1.31
CA GLN A 231 -11.52 -13.18 -2.09
C GLN A 231 -11.11 -11.87 -2.75
N MET A 232 -11.62 -11.62 -3.95
CA MET A 232 -11.47 -10.36 -4.66
C MET A 232 -12.83 -9.84 -5.10
N TRP A 233 -13.17 -8.64 -4.67
CA TRP A 233 -14.37 -7.92 -5.08
C TRP A 233 -13.99 -6.61 -5.76
N ILE A 234 -14.71 -6.22 -6.81
CA ILE A 234 -14.44 -5.00 -7.58
C ILE A 234 -15.77 -4.33 -7.91
N GLY A 235 -15.94 -3.09 -7.50
CA GLY A 235 -17.12 -2.28 -7.79
C GLY A 235 -17.27 -1.97 -9.29
N PRO A 236 -18.51 -1.83 -9.79
CA PRO A 236 -18.79 -1.63 -11.20
C PRO A 236 -18.15 -0.39 -11.83
N GLU A 237 -18.03 0.73 -11.10
CA GLU A 237 -17.41 1.96 -11.62
C GLU A 237 -15.88 1.85 -11.69
N LEU A 238 -15.27 1.20 -10.69
CA LEU A 238 -13.82 1.02 -10.66
C LEU A 238 -13.33 -0.04 -11.65
N ARG A 239 -14.13 -1.07 -11.94
CA ARG A 239 -13.75 -2.20 -12.80
C ARG A 239 -13.16 -1.83 -14.17
N PRO A 240 -13.77 -0.94 -14.97
CA PRO A 240 -13.18 -0.51 -16.25
C PRO A 240 -11.94 0.39 -16.08
N LEU A 241 -11.77 1.04 -14.92
CA LEU A 241 -10.66 1.96 -14.66
C LEU A 241 -9.39 1.27 -14.15
N LEU A 242 -9.51 0.15 -13.42
CA LEU A 242 -8.36 -0.55 -12.83
C LEU A 242 -7.22 -0.89 -13.81
N PRO A 243 -7.48 -1.33 -15.05
CA PRO A 243 -6.41 -1.57 -16.02
C PRO A 243 -5.63 -0.32 -16.41
N LEU A 244 -6.18 0.88 -16.18
CA LEU A 244 -5.51 2.16 -16.43
C LEU A 244 -4.56 2.54 -15.28
N TYR A 245 -4.79 2.00 -14.08
CA TYR A 245 -3.85 2.08 -12.94
C TYR A 245 -2.75 1.02 -13.07
N ALA A 246 -2.03 1.06 -14.20
CA ALA A 246 -0.96 0.12 -14.49
C ALA A 246 0.24 0.34 -13.56
N PHE A 247 0.85 -0.74 -13.09
CA PHE A 247 2.08 -0.69 -12.33
C PHE A 247 3.19 -0.22 -13.27
N ALA A 248 3.85 0.88 -12.90
CA ALA A 248 5.07 1.28 -13.59
C ALA A 248 6.04 0.09 -13.55
N LYS A 249 6.61 -0.31 -14.69
CA LYS A 249 7.72 -1.27 -14.69
C LYS A 249 8.77 -0.70 -13.73
N ALA A 250 9.08 -1.42 -12.66
CA ALA A 250 9.96 -0.96 -11.59
C ALA A 250 11.15 -0.20 -12.18
N ARG A 251 11.20 1.12 -11.95
CA ARG A 251 12.36 1.92 -12.36
C ARG A 251 13.56 1.33 -11.62
N LYS A 252 14.62 0.99 -12.36
CA LYS A 252 15.89 0.59 -11.75
C LYS A 252 16.22 1.65 -10.68
N PRO A 253 16.51 1.28 -9.41
CA PRO A 253 16.85 2.25 -8.39
C PRO A 253 17.97 3.16 -8.90
N ALA A 254 17.85 4.47 -8.67
CA ALA A 254 18.94 5.39 -9.00
C ALA A 254 20.22 4.90 -8.28
N PRO A 255 21.38 4.93 -8.95
CA PRO A 255 22.65 4.67 -8.28
C PRO A 255 22.77 5.56 -7.04
N PRO A 256 23.32 5.06 -5.92
CA PRO A 256 23.57 5.91 -4.76
C PRO A 256 24.39 7.14 -5.20
N PRO A 257 24.13 8.32 -4.60
CA PRO A 257 24.88 9.52 -4.93
C PRO A 257 26.38 9.24 -4.77
N ALA A 258 27.16 9.61 -5.80
CA ALA A 258 28.60 9.44 -5.76
C ALA A 258 29.16 10.11 -4.50
N ALA A 259 29.97 9.36 -3.75
CA ALA A 259 30.63 9.88 -2.55
C ALA A 259 31.39 11.16 -2.91
N SER A 260 31.19 12.22 -2.10
CA SER A 260 31.92 13.47 -2.27
C SER A 260 33.43 13.18 -2.20
N PRO A 261 34.24 13.78 -3.10
CA PRO A 261 35.68 13.63 -3.02
C PRO A 261 36.18 14.16 -1.66
N PRO A 262 37.21 13.53 -1.08
CA PRO A 262 37.76 13.98 0.19
C PRO A 262 38.23 15.43 0.08
N PRO A 263 38.09 16.23 1.16
CA PRO A 263 38.56 17.61 1.15
C PRO A 263 40.06 17.63 0.87
N ALA A 264 40.48 18.51 -0.05
CA ALA A 264 41.88 18.77 -0.31
C ALA A 264 42.53 19.27 0.98
N GLY A 265 43.48 18.49 1.51
CA GLY A 265 44.22 18.85 2.71
C GLY A 265 45.16 20.03 2.44
N ASN A 266 45.27 20.91 3.44
CA ASN A 266 46.38 21.85 3.60
C ASN A 266 47.50 21.20 4.40
#